data_AF-A0A1Y0ELK1-F1
#
_entry.id   AF-A0A1Y0ELK1-F1
#
_cell.length_a   1.000
_cell.length_b   1.000
_cell.length_c   1.000
_cell.angle_alpha   90.00
_cell.angle_beta   90.00
_cell.angle_gamma   90.00
#
_symmetry.space_group_name_H-M   'P 1'
#
loop_
_entity.id
_entity.type
_entity.pdbx_description
1 polymer ?
#
loop_
_entity_poly.entity_id
_entity_poly.type
_entity_poly.pdbx_seq_one_letter_code
_entity_poly.pdbx_strand_id
1 'polypeptide(L)'
;MPTDKPRPNDPTLLETSATLNASLWMTEAGEPMVDDLQLLRQSVSWRILHVYVYGTLLIVALLLICLWLPRFAPLYEGIHLLTTALVIQTLWFTCGINWGVGLRYAAVSHQMPVFQFLWAPVPAYAAWPCLLLPTPWFLVAMALLHGWAYYVERPMWASAGLSPWIPLRRQFTVSIMVLSLIGALSFQYGPNAQAHASAEAATQAPPVPAQAVQPAQAASAN
;
A
#
# COMPACT_ATOMS: atom_id res chain seq x y z
N MET A 1 52.11 43.95 -22.83
CA MET A 1 51.78 43.65 -21.42
C MET A 1 51.19 42.25 -21.37
N PRO A 2 51.85 41.27 -20.73
CA PRO A 2 51.28 39.95 -20.55
C PRO A 2 50.29 39.98 -19.39
N THR A 3 49.05 39.55 -19.64
CA THR A 3 48.03 39.34 -18.61
C THR A 3 48.18 37.92 -18.08
N ASP A 4 48.75 37.79 -16.88
CA ASP A 4 48.79 36.52 -16.16
C ASP A 4 47.36 36.07 -15.83
N LYS A 5 46.88 35.04 -16.52
CA LYS A 5 45.64 34.35 -16.15
C LYS A 5 45.92 33.47 -14.92
N PRO A 6 45.13 33.58 -13.85
CA PRO A 6 45.29 32.72 -12.67
C PRO A 6 45.12 31.25 -13.07
N ARG A 7 46.04 30.39 -12.61
CA ARG A 7 46.00 28.96 -12.90
C ARG A 7 44.85 28.31 -12.11
N PRO A 8 44.06 27.42 -12.73
CA PRO A 8 42.86 26.82 -12.11
C PRO A 8 43.12 25.92 -10.88
N ASN A 9 44.37 25.69 -10.49
CA ASN A 9 44.77 24.79 -9.41
C ASN A 9 45.60 25.50 -8.32
N ASP A 10 45.34 26.78 -8.06
CA ASP A 10 46.00 27.48 -6.95
C ASP A 10 45.43 26.97 -5.60
N PRO A 11 46.23 26.30 -4.75
CA PRO A 11 45.76 25.70 -3.50
C PRO A 11 45.17 26.74 -2.53
N THR A 12 45.57 28.01 -2.65
CA THR A 12 45.05 29.10 -1.82
C THR A 12 43.59 29.45 -2.13
N LEU A 13 43.14 29.27 -3.38
CA LEU A 13 41.74 29.46 -3.78
C LEU A 13 40.84 28.31 -3.31
N LEU A 14 41.39 27.10 -3.17
CA LEU A 14 40.67 25.93 -2.66
C LEU A 14 40.43 26.02 -1.14
N GLU A 15 41.40 26.52 -0.36
CA GLU A 15 41.21 26.74 1.08
C GLU A 15 40.23 27.89 1.38
N THR A 16 40.28 28.96 0.59
CA THR A 16 39.40 30.13 0.77
C THR A 16 37.94 29.80 0.41
N SER A 17 37.71 28.94 -0.59
CA SER A 17 36.36 28.48 -0.94
C SER A 17 35.81 27.41 0.02
N ALA A 18 36.66 26.56 0.60
CA ALA A 18 36.25 25.60 1.63
C ALA A 18 35.81 26.29 2.93
N THR A 19 36.52 27.34 3.34
CA THR A 19 36.21 28.12 4.55
C THR A 19 34.97 29.00 4.39
N LEU A 20 34.78 29.64 3.23
CA LEU A 20 33.56 30.40 2.90
C LEU A 20 32.31 29.51 2.83
N ASN A 21 32.43 28.30 2.29
CA ASN A 21 31.34 27.33 2.32
C ASN A 21 31.02 26.90 3.76
N ALA A 22 32.02 26.61 4.60
CA ALA A 22 31.78 26.19 5.99
C ALA A 22 31.03 27.26 6.81
N SER A 23 31.33 28.55 6.63
CA SER A 23 30.63 29.65 7.33
C SER A 23 29.19 29.87 6.86
N LEU A 24 28.84 29.44 5.65
CA LEU A 24 27.50 29.61 5.07
C LEU A 24 26.46 28.62 5.63
N TRP A 25 26.91 27.61 6.39
CA TRP A 25 26.06 26.57 6.97
C TRP A 25 26.05 26.57 8.51
N MET A 26 26.56 27.61 9.15
CA MET A 26 26.50 27.79 10.60
C MET A 26 25.41 28.79 10.97
N THR A 27 24.62 28.47 11.98
CA THR A 27 23.68 29.41 12.59
C THR A 27 24.46 30.50 13.34
N GLU A 28 23.84 31.64 13.68
CA GLU A 28 24.48 32.70 14.51
C GLU A 28 24.98 32.17 15.88
N ALA A 29 24.52 31.00 16.31
CA ALA A 29 24.93 30.33 17.54
C ALA A 29 26.14 29.38 17.39
N GLY A 30 26.68 29.19 16.17
CA GLY A 30 27.80 28.27 15.92
C GLY A 30 27.42 26.79 15.85
N GLU A 31 26.12 26.46 15.89
CA GLU A 31 25.60 25.10 15.71
C GLU A 31 25.45 24.79 14.21
N PRO A 32 25.78 23.56 13.77
CA PRO A 32 25.67 23.16 12.37
C PRO A 32 24.20 23.11 11.92
N MET A 33 23.79 24.00 11.02
CA MET A 33 22.42 24.06 10.45
C MET A 33 22.01 22.75 9.75
N VAL A 34 22.99 21.90 9.42
CA VAL A 34 22.80 20.58 8.80
C VAL A 34 21.99 19.63 9.69
N ASP A 35 22.14 19.69 11.01
CA ASP A 35 21.49 18.75 11.93
C ASP A 35 19.98 19.01 12.02
N ASP A 36 19.57 20.28 12.10
CA ASP A 36 18.16 20.66 12.11
C ASP A 36 17.43 20.29 10.81
N LEU A 37 18.09 20.51 9.66
CA LEU A 37 17.52 20.13 8.36
C LEU A 37 17.40 18.61 8.21
N GLN A 38 18.36 17.84 8.74
CA GLN A 38 18.27 16.39 8.75
C GLN A 38 17.16 15.88 9.68
N LEU A 39 17.01 16.46 10.87
CA LEU A 39 15.93 16.13 11.80
C LEU A 39 14.54 16.48 11.24
N LEU A 40 14.42 17.64 10.59
CA LEU A 40 13.19 18.05 9.89
C LEU A 40 12.87 17.10 8.72
N ARG A 41 13.86 16.76 7.89
CA ARG A 41 13.67 15.82 6.77
C ARG A 41 13.27 14.43 7.26
N GLN A 42 13.88 13.93 8.33
CA GLN A 42 13.50 12.65 8.92
C GLN A 42 12.08 12.71 9.48
N SER A 43 11.72 13.74 10.25
CA SER A 43 10.38 13.87 10.84
C SER A 43 9.26 13.99 9.80
N VAL A 44 9.49 14.70 8.70
CA VAL A 44 8.53 14.82 7.58
C VAL A 44 8.34 13.48 6.88
N SER A 45 9.43 12.74 6.63
CA SER A 45 9.39 11.44 5.97
C SER A 45 8.59 10.41 6.77
N TRP A 46 8.78 10.38 8.10
CA TRP A 46 8.03 9.50 8.98
C TRP A 46 6.55 9.86 9.04
N ARG A 47 6.20 11.15 9.08
CA ARG A 47 4.79 11.58 9.07
C ARG A 47 4.04 11.12 7.83
N ILE A 48 4.63 11.31 6.65
CA ILE A 48 4.03 10.87 5.37
C ILE A 48 3.79 9.36 5.39
N LEU A 49 4.76 8.60 5.89
CA LEU A 49 4.65 7.14 5.99
C LEU A 49 3.52 6.71 6.93
N HIS A 50 3.36 7.36 8.09
CA HIS A 50 2.27 7.08 9.02
C HIS A 50 0.91 7.44 8.40
N VAL A 51 0.80 8.61 7.76
CA VAL A 51 -0.45 9.05 7.11
C VAL A 51 -0.85 8.07 6.01
N TYR A 52 0.10 7.61 5.19
CA TYR A 52 -0.17 6.61 4.17
C TYR A 52 -0.65 5.29 4.79
N VAL A 53 0.12 4.73 5.73
CA VAL A 53 -0.19 3.44 6.38
C VAL A 53 -1.55 3.46 7.06
N TYR A 54 -1.79 4.42 7.95
CA TYR A 54 -3.03 4.48 8.71
C TYR A 54 -4.20 4.98 7.87
N GLY A 55 -3.95 5.88 6.92
CA GLY A 55 -4.97 6.35 5.98
C GLY A 55 -5.50 5.23 5.10
N THR A 56 -4.62 4.41 4.51
CA THR A 56 -5.04 3.25 3.71
C THR A 56 -5.76 2.21 4.57
N LEU A 57 -5.26 1.89 5.76
CA LEU A 57 -5.95 0.97 6.68
C LEU A 57 -7.34 1.47 7.08
N LEU A 58 -7.47 2.77 7.36
CA LEU A 58 -8.75 3.39 7.70
C LEU A 58 -9.73 3.29 6.53
N ILE A 59 -9.30 3.61 5.31
CA ILE A 59 -10.15 3.50 4.11
C ILE A 59 -10.60 2.06 3.91
N VAL A 60 -9.69 1.09 3.98
CA VAL A 60 -10.04 -0.34 3.86
C VAL A 60 -11.03 -0.76 4.94
N ALA A 61 -10.80 -0.36 6.20
CA ALA A 61 -11.72 -0.67 7.30
C ALA A 61 -13.12 -0.07 7.08
N LEU A 62 -13.21 1.18 6.60
CA LEU A 62 -14.49 1.82 6.28
C LEU A 62 -15.22 1.10 5.14
N LEU A 63 -14.51 0.68 4.09
CA LEU A 63 -15.09 -0.11 3.00
C LEU A 63 -15.65 -1.43 3.53
N LEU A 64 -14.92 -2.12 4.41
CA LEU A 64 -15.42 -3.34 5.04
C LEU A 64 -16.66 -3.07 5.88
N ILE A 65 -16.70 -2.00 6.67
CA ILE A 65 -17.91 -1.62 7.42
C ILE A 65 -19.09 -1.41 6.45
N CYS A 66 -18.87 -0.75 5.32
CA CYS A 66 -19.91 -0.57 4.29
C CYS A 66 -20.43 -1.91 3.74
N LEU A 67 -19.57 -2.93 3.57
CA LEU A 67 -20.01 -4.27 3.14
C LEU A 67 -20.97 -4.95 4.11
N TRP A 68 -20.96 -4.57 5.39
CA TRP A 68 -21.84 -5.11 6.43
C TRP A 68 -23.10 -4.29 6.66
N LEU A 69 -23.20 -3.10 6.06
CA LEU A 69 -24.35 -2.20 6.23
C LEU A 69 -25.34 -2.39 5.07
N PRO A 70 -26.61 -2.76 5.34
CA PRO A 70 -27.61 -3.05 4.30
C PRO A 70 -27.85 -1.91 3.31
N ARG A 71 -27.67 -0.66 3.75
CA ARG A 71 -27.86 0.54 2.92
C ARG A 71 -26.91 0.59 1.70
N PHE A 72 -25.80 -0.14 1.74
CA PHE A 72 -24.79 -0.18 0.68
C PHE A 72 -24.87 -1.45 -0.19
N ALA A 73 -25.93 -2.27 -0.05
CA ALA A 73 -26.21 -3.39 -0.95
C ALA A 73 -26.05 -3.06 -2.45
N PRO A 74 -26.55 -1.92 -3.00
CA PRO A 74 -26.39 -1.62 -4.43
C PRO A 74 -24.95 -1.33 -4.86
N LEU A 75 -24.03 -1.09 -3.91
CA LEU A 75 -22.62 -0.80 -4.19
C LEU A 75 -21.71 -1.99 -3.87
N TYR A 76 -22.28 -3.17 -3.59
CA TYR A 76 -21.56 -4.34 -3.08
C TYR A 76 -20.33 -4.72 -3.93
N GLU A 77 -20.50 -4.87 -5.25
CA GLU A 77 -19.41 -5.24 -6.16
C GLU A 77 -18.32 -4.15 -6.23
N GLY A 78 -18.74 -2.88 -6.30
CA GLY A 78 -17.81 -1.74 -6.38
C GLY A 78 -16.96 -1.60 -5.11
N ILE A 79 -17.54 -1.83 -3.94
CA ILE A 79 -16.82 -1.80 -2.66
C ILE A 79 -15.79 -2.95 -2.60
N HIS A 80 -16.16 -4.14 -3.07
CA HIS A 80 -15.23 -5.26 -3.15
C HIS A 80 -14.08 -5.00 -4.12
N LEU A 81 -14.35 -4.46 -5.31
CA LEU A 81 -13.33 -4.08 -6.28
C LEU A 81 -12.36 -3.03 -5.73
N LEU A 82 -12.88 -2.02 -5.03
CA LEU A 82 -12.03 -1.00 -4.43
C LEU A 82 -11.18 -1.57 -3.29
N THR A 83 -11.74 -2.48 -2.50
CA THR A 83 -11.02 -3.18 -1.42
C THR A 83 -9.86 -4.00 -1.99
N THR A 84 -10.08 -4.77 -3.07
CA THR A 84 -9.01 -5.55 -3.70
C THR A 84 -7.91 -4.66 -4.27
N ALA A 85 -8.27 -3.57 -4.95
CA ALA A 85 -7.31 -2.61 -5.50
C ALA A 85 -6.43 -1.99 -4.40
N LEU A 86 -7.02 -1.59 -3.27
CA LEU A 86 -6.27 -1.01 -2.14
C LEU A 86 -5.34 -2.04 -1.50
N VAL A 87 -5.78 -3.29 -1.32
CA VAL A 87 -4.95 -4.37 -0.78
C VAL A 87 -3.76 -4.70 -1.70
N ILE A 88 -3.93 -4.59 -3.02
CA ILE A 88 -2.79 -4.74 -3.96
C ILE A 88 -1.85 -3.56 -3.78
N GLN A 89 -2.39 -2.35 -3.76
CA GLN A 89 -1.62 -1.12 -3.65
C GLN A 89 -0.72 -1.12 -2.39
N THR A 90 -1.19 -1.65 -1.26
CA THR A 90 -0.37 -1.76 -0.04
C THR A 90 0.86 -2.62 -0.24
N LEU A 91 0.74 -3.71 -1.00
CA LEU A 91 1.88 -4.58 -1.31
C LEU A 91 2.88 -3.85 -2.21
N TRP A 92 2.38 -3.22 -3.28
CA TRP A 92 3.20 -2.43 -4.22
C TRP A 92 3.95 -1.29 -3.53
N PHE A 93 3.30 -0.57 -2.62
CA PHE A 93 3.94 0.46 -1.82
C PHE A 93 5.15 -0.08 -1.07
N THR A 94 4.99 -1.24 -0.40
CA THR A 94 6.07 -1.80 0.42
C THR A 94 7.20 -2.41 -0.41
N CYS A 95 6.87 -2.98 -1.56
CA CYS A 95 7.84 -3.39 -2.57
C CYS A 95 8.64 -2.18 -3.08
N GLY A 96 7.96 -1.04 -3.32
CA GLY A 96 8.59 0.21 -3.74
C GLY A 96 9.60 0.75 -2.72
N ILE A 97 9.29 0.67 -1.42
CA ILE A 97 10.26 1.05 -0.37
C ILE A 97 11.50 0.14 -0.44
N ASN A 98 11.33 -1.18 -0.54
CA ASN A 98 12.46 -2.11 -0.65
C ASN A 98 13.31 -1.84 -1.89
N TRP A 99 12.66 -1.54 -3.01
CA TRP A 99 13.36 -1.23 -4.24
C TRP A 99 14.15 0.08 -4.12
N GLY A 100 13.57 1.11 -3.51
CA GLY A 100 14.26 2.38 -3.22
C GLY A 100 15.47 2.22 -2.31
N VAL A 101 15.38 1.35 -1.29
CA VAL A 101 16.53 0.98 -0.45
C VAL A 101 17.61 0.28 -1.28
N GLY A 102 17.25 -0.69 -2.12
CA GLY A 102 18.18 -1.37 -3.02
C GLY A 102 18.88 -0.42 -3.98
N LEU A 103 18.15 0.52 -4.60
CA LEU A 103 18.70 1.55 -5.49
C LEU A 103 19.65 2.49 -4.76
N ARG A 104 19.32 2.90 -3.53
CA ARG A 104 20.23 3.71 -2.71
C ARG A 104 21.54 2.97 -2.49
N TYR A 105 21.50 1.70 -2.09
CA TYR A 105 22.71 0.90 -1.89
C TYR A 105 23.51 0.72 -3.18
N ALA A 106 22.85 0.50 -4.32
CA ALA A 106 23.51 0.43 -5.62
C ALA A 106 24.25 1.72 -5.99
N ALA A 107 23.75 2.88 -5.53
CA ALA A 107 24.36 4.18 -5.81
C ALA A 107 25.51 4.55 -4.85
N VAL A 108 25.48 4.08 -3.59
CA VAL A 108 26.46 4.50 -2.56
C VAL A 108 27.47 3.42 -2.16
N SER A 109 27.28 2.16 -2.57
CA SER A 109 28.12 1.03 -2.16
C SER A 109 28.55 0.19 -3.36
N HIS A 110 29.82 -0.22 -3.39
CA HIS A 110 30.33 -1.20 -4.35
C HIS A 110 29.79 -2.63 -4.09
N GLN A 111 29.30 -2.89 -2.87
CA GLN A 111 28.63 -4.14 -2.51
C GLN A 111 27.13 -3.89 -2.46
N MET A 112 26.47 -4.13 -3.60
CA MET A 112 25.02 -4.04 -3.70
C MET A 112 24.37 -5.29 -3.09
N PRO A 113 23.38 -5.17 -2.19
CA PRO A 113 22.60 -6.30 -1.71
C PRO A 113 21.65 -6.77 -2.81
N VAL A 114 22.17 -7.57 -3.76
CA VAL A 114 21.49 -8.07 -4.95
C VAL A 114 20.16 -8.74 -4.60
N PHE A 115 20.13 -9.49 -3.50
CA PHE A 115 18.91 -10.15 -3.02
C PHE A 115 17.80 -9.15 -2.68
N GLN A 116 18.11 -8.06 -1.96
CA GLN A 116 17.11 -7.06 -1.58
C GLN A 116 16.53 -6.34 -2.80
N PHE A 117 17.37 -6.07 -3.80
CA PHE A 117 16.94 -5.46 -5.05
C PHE A 117 16.07 -6.39 -5.90
N LEU A 118 16.47 -7.66 -6.05
CA LEU A 118 15.71 -8.65 -6.83
C LEU A 118 14.43 -9.10 -6.12
N TRP A 119 14.43 -9.15 -4.78
CA TRP A 119 13.28 -9.56 -4.00
C TRP A 119 12.14 -8.53 -4.06
N ALA A 120 12.47 -7.24 -4.10
CA ALA A 120 11.48 -6.15 -4.09
C ALA A 120 10.33 -6.33 -5.10
N PRO A 121 10.55 -6.68 -6.38
CA PRO A 121 9.47 -6.91 -7.33
C PRO A 121 8.71 -8.24 -7.13
N VAL A 122 9.27 -9.23 -6.44
CA VAL A 122 8.71 -10.59 -6.37
C VAL A 122 7.29 -10.61 -5.78
N PRO A 123 7.01 -10.00 -4.61
CA PRO A 123 5.63 -9.98 -4.08
C PRO A 123 4.68 -9.20 -4.99
N ALA A 124 5.13 -8.09 -5.59
CA ALA A 124 4.30 -7.30 -6.50
C ALA A 124 3.92 -8.11 -7.76
N TYR A 125 4.85 -8.86 -8.33
CA TYR A 125 4.56 -9.76 -9.46
C TYR A 125 3.71 -10.96 -9.06
N ALA A 126 3.93 -11.52 -7.87
CA ALA A 126 3.11 -12.62 -7.35
C ALA A 126 1.64 -12.22 -7.11
N ALA A 127 1.34 -10.93 -6.94
CA ALA A 127 -0.03 -10.45 -6.81
C ALA A 127 -0.85 -10.51 -8.12
N TRP A 128 -0.19 -10.45 -9.29
CA TRP A 128 -0.86 -10.51 -10.59
C TRP A 128 -1.64 -11.81 -10.84
N PRO A 129 -1.04 -13.01 -10.71
CA PRO A 129 -1.78 -14.25 -10.92
C PRO A 129 -2.94 -14.40 -9.93
N CYS A 130 -2.86 -13.81 -8.74
CA CYS A 130 -3.96 -13.81 -7.80
C CYS A 130 -5.19 -13.07 -8.34
N LEU A 131 -5.05 -12.08 -9.24
CA LEU A 131 -6.20 -11.39 -9.86
C LEU A 131 -7.10 -12.32 -10.67
N LEU A 132 -6.60 -13.49 -11.06
CA LEU A 132 -7.39 -14.51 -11.76
C LEU A 132 -8.24 -15.36 -10.81
N LEU A 133 -8.01 -15.25 -9.49
CA LEU A 133 -8.78 -15.97 -8.48
C LEU A 133 -10.14 -15.27 -8.26
N PRO A 134 -11.18 -16.02 -7.87
CA PRO A 134 -12.38 -15.41 -7.33
C PRO A 134 -12.04 -14.49 -6.15
N THR A 135 -12.72 -13.36 -6.04
CA THR A 135 -12.45 -12.32 -5.04
C THR A 135 -12.19 -12.81 -3.61
N PRO A 136 -12.96 -13.75 -3.02
CA PRO A 136 -12.67 -14.24 -1.67
C PRO A 136 -11.31 -14.95 -1.58
N TRP A 137 -10.95 -15.75 -2.58
CA TRP A 137 -9.66 -16.44 -2.63
C TRP A 137 -8.51 -15.50 -2.91
N PHE A 138 -8.74 -14.48 -3.74
CA PHE A 138 -7.79 -13.39 -3.95
C PHE A 138 -7.43 -12.71 -2.62
N LEU A 139 -8.40 -12.36 -1.80
CA LEU A 139 -8.16 -11.69 -0.51
C LEU A 139 -7.39 -12.57 0.48
N VAL A 140 -7.71 -13.87 0.52
CA VAL A 140 -6.95 -14.86 1.32
C VAL A 140 -5.51 -14.95 0.83
N ALA A 141 -5.30 -15.07 -0.49
CA ALA A 141 -3.96 -15.12 -1.08
C ALA A 141 -3.16 -13.84 -0.78
N MET A 142 -3.80 -12.66 -0.85
CA MET A 142 -3.16 -11.39 -0.51
C MET A 142 -2.76 -11.32 0.97
N ALA A 143 -3.57 -11.82 1.89
CA ALA A 143 -3.22 -11.86 3.30
C ALA A 143 -1.95 -12.72 3.51
N LEU A 144 -1.90 -13.90 2.91
CA LEU A 144 -0.73 -14.78 2.96
C LEU A 144 0.50 -14.14 2.34
N LEU A 145 0.34 -13.47 1.20
CA LEU A 145 1.43 -12.81 0.50
C LEU A 145 2.01 -11.64 1.30
N HIS A 146 1.18 -10.86 2.00
CA HIS A 146 1.65 -9.82 2.92
C HIS A 146 2.43 -10.39 4.10
N GLY A 147 1.95 -11.49 4.68
CA GLY A 147 2.64 -12.19 5.76
C GLY A 147 3.99 -12.74 5.31
N TRP A 148 4.02 -13.40 4.15
CA TRP A 148 5.23 -13.92 3.53
C TRP A 148 6.24 -12.80 3.25
N ALA A 149 5.79 -11.72 2.57
CA ALA A 149 6.65 -10.58 2.26
C ALA A 149 7.26 -9.99 3.53
N TYR A 150 6.45 -9.76 4.57
CA TYR A 150 6.95 -9.27 5.85
C TYR A 150 8.02 -10.19 6.46
N TYR A 151 7.78 -11.49 6.45
CA TYR A 151 8.70 -12.46 7.05
C TYR A 151 10.07 -12.45 6.36
N VAL A 152 10.08 -12.45 5.03
CA VAL A 152 11.31 -12.44 4.22
C VAL A 152 12.03 -11.09 4.33
N GLU A 153 11.29 -9.99 4.36
CA GLU A 153 11.89 -8.65 4.36
C GLU A 153 12.39 -8.19 5.74
N ARG A 154 11.82 -8.69 6.85
CA ARG A 154 12.19 -8.29 8.22
C ARG A 154 13.70 -8.18 8.47
N PRO A 155 14.54 -9.18 8.13
CA PRO A 155 15.99 -9.06 8.33
C PRO A 155 16.63 -7.97 7.45
N MET A 156 16.14 -7.77 6.22
CA MET A 156 16.66 -6.77 5.29
C MET A 156 16.41 -5.33 5.76
N TRP A 157 15.25 -5.08 6.37
CA TRP A 157 14.92 -3.78 6.96
C TRP A 157 15.88 -3.42 8.10
N ALA A 158 16.23 -4.40 8.94
CA ALA A 158 17.16 -4.18 10.06
C ALA A 158 18.57 -3.83 9.56
N SER A 159 19.09 -4.55 8.55
CA SER A 159 20.39 -4.25 7.96
C SER A 159 20.43 -2.91 7.21
N ALA A 160 19.26 -2.43 6.75
CA ALA A 160 19.14 -1.16 6.03
C ALA A 160 19.04 0.09 6.93
N GLY A 161 19.13 -0.07 8.26
CA GLY A 161 18.93 1.03 9.21
C GLY A 161 17.46 1.44 9.40
N LEU A 162 16.52 0.64 8.88
CA LEU A 162 15.07 0.84 8.99
C LEU A 162 14.47 0.09 10.18
N SER A 163 15.26 -0.17 11.23
CA SER A 163 14.77 -0.80 12.46
C SER A 163 13.55 -0.09 13.08
N PRO A 164 13.47 1.26 13.12
CA PRO A 164 12.27 1.96 13.62
C PRO A 164 11.00 1.70 12.80
N TRP A 165 11.12 1.28 11.53
CA TRP A 165 9.99 0.94 10.66
C TRP A 165 9.41 -0.44 10.98
N ILE A 166 10.19 -1.37 11.55
CA ILE A 166 9.78 -2.77 11.74
C ILE A 166 8.50 -2.91 12.57
N PRO A 167 8.31 -2.20 13.71
CA PRO A 167 7.07 -2.29 14.48
C PRO A 167 5.85 -1.79 13.70
N LEU A 168 5.98 -0.66 12.99
CA LEU A 168 4.92 -0.07 12.19
C LEU A 168 4.55 -0.97 11.00
N ARG A 169 5.56 -1.51 10.31
CA ARG A 169 5.39 -2.50 9.24
C ARG A 169 4.66 -3.75 9.74
N ARG A 170 5.00 -4.25 10.92
CA ARG A 170 4.33 -5.41 11.53
C ARG A 170 2.85 -5.11 11.80
N GLN A 171 2.55 -3.98 12.42
CA GLN A 171 1.17 -3.55 12.68
C GLN A 171 0.39 -3.44 11.38
N PHE A 172 0.98 -2.81 10.36
CA PHE A 172 0.38 -2.69 9.04
C PHE A 172 0.09 -4.04 8.39
N THR A 173 1.07 -4.96 8.38
CA THR A 173 0.91 -6.31 7.83
C THR A 173 -0.19 -7.09 8.56
N VAL A 174 -0.20 -7.08 9.89
CA VAL A 174 -1.24 -7.79 10.66
C VAL A 174 -2.61 -7.19 10.39
N SER A 175 -2.73 -5.86 10.41
CA SER A 175 -4.01 -5.19 10.15
C SER A 175 -4.52 -5.47 8.74
N ILE A 176 -3.69 -5.35 7.72
CA ILE A 176 -4.13 -5.61 6.34
C ILE A 176 -4.50 -7.09 6.15
N MET A 177 -3.77 -8.03 6.76
CA MET A 177 -4.13 -9.45 6.75
C MET A 177 -5.51 -9.68 7.36
N VAL A 178 -5.76 -9.14 8.56
CA VAL A 178 -7.05 -9.27 9.24
C VAL A 178 -8.17 -8.65 8.41
N LEU A 179 -7.96 -7.45 7.87
CA LEU A 179 -8.94 -6.76 7.03
C LEU A 179 -9.23 -7.55 5.74
N SER A 180 -8.21 -8.10 5.08
CA SER A 180 -8.39 -8.96 3.90
C SER A 180 -9.20 -10.21 4.23
N LEU A 181 -8.95 -10.86 5.36
CA LEU A 181 -9.72 -12.04 5.79
C LEU A 181 -11.17 -11.70 6.13
N ILE A 182 -11.42 -10.56 6.79
CA ILE A 182 -12.78 -10.06 7.05
C ILE A 182 -13.51 -9.79 5.73
N GLY A 183 -12.84 -9.19 4.75
CA GLY A 183 -13.39 -8.97 3.41
C GLY A 183 -13.67 -10.26 2.65
N ALA A 184 -12.87 -11.31 2.85
CA ALA A 184 -13.16 -12.64 2.30
C ALA A 184 -14.42 -13.24 2.93
N LEU A 185 -14.57 -13.12 4.25
CA LEU A 185 -15.73 -13.63 4.99
C LEU A 185 -17.04 -12.92 4.62
N SER A 186 -16.99 -11.65 4.23
CA SER A 186 -18.21 -10.93 3.84
C SER A 186 -18.86 -11.46 2.58
N PHE A 187 -18.16 -12.23 1.73
CA PHE A 187 -18.77 -12.95 0.60
C PHE A 187 -19.68 -14.08 1.03
N GLN A 188 -19.39 -14.74 2.15
CA GLN A 188 -20.14 -15.91 2.60
C GLN A 188 -21.19 -15.56 3.65
N TYR A 189 -20.89 -14.60 4.52
CA TYR A 189 -21.70 -14.29 5.70
C TYR A 189 -22.25 -12.86 5.71
N GLY A 190 -21.90 -12.02 4.71
CA GLY A 190 -22.32 -10.63 4.68
C GLY A 190 -23.82 -10.48 4.34
N PRO A 191 -24.55 -9.58 5.02
CA PRO A 191 -25.97 -9.34 4.72
C PRO A 191 -26.15 -8.85 3.28
N ASN A 192 -25.21 -8.06 2.76
CA ASN A 192 -25.22 -7.58 1.38
C ASN A 192 -24.93 -8.71 0.37
N ALA A 193 -24.14 -9.72 0.73
CA ALA A 193 -23.90 -10.88 -0.13
C ALA A 193 -25.16 -11.74 -0.29
N GLN A 194 -25.91 -11.94 0.80
CA GLN A 194 -27.20 -12.65 0.77
C GLN A 194 -28.25 -11.88 -0.05
N ALA A 195 -28.31 -10.56 0.10
CA ALA A 195 -29.19 -9.70 -0.67
C ALA A 195 -28.85 -9.75 -2.17
N HIS A 196 -27.56 -9.72 -2.52
CA HIS A 196 -27.08 -9.84 -3.90
C HIS A 196 -27.48 -11.18 -4.52
N ALA A 197 -27.19 -12.30 -3.84
CA ALA A 197 -27.54 -13.63 -4.32
C ALA A 197 -29.05 -13.81 -4.52
N SER A 198 -29.87 -13.22 -3.65
CA SER A 198 -31.33 -13.25 -3.77
C SER A 198 -31.83 -12.45 -4.98
N ALA A 199 -31.21 -11.31 -5.26
CA ALA A 199 -31.55 -10.47 -6.41
C ALA A 199 -31.16 -11.14 -7.74
N GLU A 200 -29.99 -11.79 -7.80
CA GLU A 200 -29.55 -12.59 -8.94
C GLU A 200 -30.50 -13.77 -9.19
N ALA A 201 -30.88 -14.50 -8.13
CA ALA A 201 -31.82 -15.61 -8.24
C ALA A 201 -33.21 -15.16 -8.75
N ALA A 202 -33.70 -14.00 -8.30
CA ALA A 202 -34.96 -13.42 -8.80
C ALA A 202 -34.88 -13.03 -10.28
N THR A 203 -33.72 -12.59 -10.74
CA THR A 203 -33.49 -12.19 -12.14
C THR A 203 -33.36 -13.41 -13.07
N GLN A 204 -32.82 -14.51 -12.56
CA GLN A 204 -32.64 -15.76 -13.31
C GLN A 204 -33.89 -16.66 -13.31
N ALA A 205 -34.90 -16.36 -12.50
CA ALA A 205 -36.14 -17.13 -12.48
C ALA A 205 -36.82 -17.08 -13.85
N PRO A 206 -37.22 -18.23 -14.44
CA PRO A 206 -37.90 -18.25 -15.72
C PRO A 206 -39.18 -17.38 -15.63
N PRO A 207 -39.52 -16.64 -16.70
CA PRO A 207 -40.75 -15.84 -16.69
C PRO A 207 -41.91 -16.78 -16.38
N VAL A 208 -42.63 -16.48 -15.29
CA VAL A 208 -43.80 -17.27 -14.89
C VAL A 208 -44.74 -17.28 -16.09
N PRO A 209 -45.06 -18.46 -16.67
CA PRO A 209 -45.90 -18.52 -17.86
C PRO A 209 -47.23 -17.84 -17.54
N ALA A 210 -47.62 -16.88 -18.38
CA ALA A 210 -48.80 -16.03 -18.20
C ALA A 210 -50.11 -16.82 -17.99
N GLN A 211 -50.11 -18.12 -18.28
CA GLN A 211 -51.25 -19.03 -18.12
C GLN A 211 -51.49 -19.51 -16.68
N ALA A 212 -50.57 -19.26 -15.73
CA ALA A 212 -50.75 -19.68 -14.33
C ALA A 212 -51.55 -18.68 -13.46
N VAL A 213 -51.96 -17.52 -14.00
CA VAL A 213 -52.54 -16.42 -13.20
C VAL A 213 -54.09 -16.35 -13.25
N GLN A 214 -54.80 -17.13 -14.08
CA GLN A 214 -56.28 -17.23 -14.03
C GLN A 214 -56.77 -18.58 -14.59
N PRO A 215 -57.60 -19.36 -13.86
CA PRO A 215 -58.98 -18.96 -13.55
C PRO A 215 -59.49 -19.45 -12.17
N ALA A 216 -59.25 -18.68 -11.10
CA ALA A 216 -60.01 -18.83 -9.85
C ALA A 216 -61.17 -17.83 -9.73
N GLN A 217 -61.21 -16.79 -10.58
CA GLN A 217 -62.28 -15.79 -10.60
C GLN A 217 -63.55 -16.22 -11.37
N ALA A 218 -63.53 -17.37 -12.05
CA ALA A 218 -64.70 -17.89 -12.77
C ALA A 218 -65.66 -18.72 -11.90
N ALA A 219 -65.31 -19.04 -10.64
CA ALA A 219 -66.08 -19.96 -9.80
C ALA A 219 -66.99 -19.27 -8.76
N SER A 220 -66.99 -17.93 -8.65
CA SER A 220 -67.82 -17.20 -7.67
C SER A 220 -69.03 -16.48 -8.27
N ALA A 221 -69.42 -16.81 -9.51
CA ALA A 221 -70.48 -16.11 -10.24
C ALA A 221 -71.74 -16.98 -10.51
N ASN A 222 -71.92 -18.10 -9.82
CA ASN A 222 -73.14 -18.93 -9.88
C ASN A 222 -73.75 -19.14 -8.50
#